data_AF-A0A232M224-F1
#
_entry.id   AF-A0A232M224-F1
#
_cell.length_a   1.000
_cell.length_b   1.000
_cell.length_c   1.000
_cell.angle_alpha   90.00
_cell.angle_beta   90.00
_cell.angle_gamma   90.00
#
_symmetry.space_group_name_H-M   'P 1'
#
loop_
_entity.id
_entity.type
_entity.pdbx_description
1 polymer ?
#
loop_
_entity_poly.entity_id
_entity_poly.type
_entity_poly.pdbx_seq_one_letter_code
_entity_poly.pdbx_strand_id
1 'polypeptide(L)'
;MVLLVTTPIILSALETLPQSSRDELNLPHSPILDAPISHLQLISLARRLSGIEEGQKLETGNEEVEVDQPQAKTAPTYTLNSLLRGTKVYGPPQPSKPEPSPEFLALKARLQAATEEDAYRRLLSSPRPSSHGPSAIFSTSSAIAALHRPDDADGDADDSTDPLTPSLVLNIFLSVLLCGFSTYWALIHFQTPTLLRFSSAKTVVPTAEPAFVLIAIFVGLLVGVAEAVVYAAYLRKVAKARA
;
A
#
# COMPACT_ATOMS: atom_id res chain seq x y z
N MET A 1 -9.15 21.32 -17.30
CA MET A 1 -10.05 20.53 -18.18
C MET A 1 -9.58 19.08 -18.13
N VAL A 2 -10.48 18.11 -17.97
CA VAL A 2 -10.12 16.68 -17.85
C VAL A 2 -9.89 16.10 -19.25
N LEU A 3 -8.77 15.40 -19.42
CA LEU A 3 -8.41 14.66 -20.63
C LEU A 3 -8.74 13.19 -20.43
N LEU A 4 -9.37 12.58 -21.44
CA LEU A 4 -9.68 11.16 -21.50
C LEU A 4 -8.82 10.49 -22.56
N VAL A 5 -8.64 9.18 -22.42
CA VAL A 5 -7.94 8.33 -23.39
C VAL A 5 -8.88 8.01 -24.56
N THR A 6 -8.41 8.21 -25.80
CA THR A 6 -9.18 7.92 -27.01
C THR A 6 -9.33 6.40 -27.21
N THR A 7 -10.57 5.92 -27.28
CA THR A 7 -10.95 4.51 -27.46
C THR A 7 -11.27 4.19 -28.93
N PRO A 8 -11.27 2.91 -29.36
CA PRO A 8 -11.62 2.55 -30.74
C PRO A 8 -13.04 2.98 -31.16
N ILE A 9 -13.98 3.04 -30.21
CA ILE A 9 -15.34 3.53 -30.46
C ILE A 9 -15.30 5.02 -30.85
N ILE A 10 -14.53 5.82 -30.09
CA ILE A 10 -14.32 7.24 -30.38
C ILE A 10 -13.62 7.43 -31.73
N LEU A 11 -12.62 6.60 -32.07
CA LEU A 11 -11.97 6.63 -33.38
C LEU A 11 -12.96 6.39 -34.52
N SER A 12 -13.79 5.33 -34.41
CA SER A 12 -14.80 5.04 -35.43
C SER A 12 -15.81 6.19 -35.58
N ALA A 13 -16.20 6.81 -34.47
CA ALA A 13 -17.11 7.95 -34.45
C ALA A 13 -16.49 9.24 -35.02
N LEU A 14 -15.17 9.39 -34.92
CA LEU A 14 -14.45 10.48 -35.57
C LEU A 14 -14.36 10.26 -37.07
N GLU A 15 -14.10 9.03 -37.52
CA GLU A 15 -13.98 8.66 -38.93
C GLU A 15 -15.26 8.91 -39.74
N THR A 16 -16.44 8.74 -39.13
CA THR A 16 -17.73 9.03 -39.79
C THR A 16 -17.96 10.52 -40.05
N LEU A 17 -17.20 11.42 -39.42
CA LEU A 17 -17.38 12.86 -39.56
C LEU A 17 -16.51 13.47 -40.68
N PRO A 18 -17.04 14.36 -41.54
CA PRO A 18 -16.23 15.07 -42.53
C PRO A 18 -15.17 15.97 -41.89
N GLN A 19 -14.03 16.14 -42.56
CA GLN A 19 -12.88 16.93 -42.06
C GLN A 19 -13.27 18.39 -41.73
N SER A 20 -14.14 19.02 -42.54
CA SER A 20 -14.65 20.37 -42.30
C SER A 20 -15.37 20.52 -40.96
N SER A 21 -16.12 19.49 -40.54
CA SER A 21 -16.82 19.49 -39.25
C SER A 21 -15.89 19.23 -38.07
N ARG A 22 -14.70 18.66 -38.30
CA ARG A 22 -13.69 18.46 -37.26
C ARG A 22 -13.00 19.78 -36.90
N ASP A 23 -12.77 20.63 -37.90
CA ASP A 23 -12.13 21.94 -37.74
C ASP A 23 -13.03 22.91 -36.96
N GLU A 24 -14.34 22.92 -37.26
CA GLU A 24 -15.34 23.72 -36.52
C GLU A 24 -15.42 23.36 -35.03
N LEU A 25 -15.23 22.07 -34.70
CA LEU A 25 -15.37 21.55 -33.35
C LEU A 25 -14.04 21.47 -32.57
N ASN A 26 -12.94 21.98 -33.15
CA ASN A 26 -11.58 21.88 -32.61
C ASN A 26 -11.19 20.43 -32.25
N LEU A 27 -11.58 19.46 -33.08
CA LEU A 27 -11.23 18.05 -32.88
C LEU A 27 -9.83 17.76 -33.44
N PRO A 28 -9.09 16.79 -32.87
CA PRO A 28 -7.78 16.42 -33.38
C PRO A 28 -7.85 15.90 -34.82
N HIS A 29 -7.06 16.47 -35.74
CA HIS A 29 -7.09 16.12 -37.17
C HIS A 29 -6.55 14.71 -37.46
N SER A 30 -5.69 14.16 -36.59
CA SER A 30 -5.15 12.80 -36.68
C SER A 30 -5.42 12.03 -35.38
N PRO A 31 -6.54 11.30 -35.28
CA PRO A 31 -6.89 10.63 -34.05
C PRO A 31 -6.06 9.34 -33.92
N ILE A 32 -5.15 9.31 -32.95
CA ILE A 32 -4.31 8.17 -32.63
C ILE A 32 -4.93 7.44 -31.43
N LEU A 33 -4.83 6.11 -31.42
CA LEU A 33 -5.25 5.31 -30.27
C LEU A 33 -4.49 5.76 -29.02
N ASP A 34 -5.19 5.86 -27.88
CA ASP A 34 -4.65 6.33 -26.61
C ASP A 34 -4.23 7.81 -26.53
N ALA A 35 -4.53 8.61 -27.57
CA ALA A 35 -4.32 10.05 -27.53
C ALA A 35 -5.28 10.75 -26.54
N PRO A 36 -4.87 11.90 -25.95
CA PRO A 36 -5.74 12.67 -25.07
C PRO A 36 -6.85 13.37 -25.86
N ILE A 37 -8.11 13.15 -25.46
CA ILE A 37 -9.29 13.87 -25.93
C ILE A 37 -9.95 14.61 -24.75
N SER A 38 -10.37 15.86 -24.94
CA SER A 38 -11.07 16.58 -23.88
C SER A 38 -12.51 16.11 -23.73
N HIS A 39 -13.02 16.12 -22.50
CA HIS A 39 -14.42 15.78 -22.23
C HIS A 39 -15.43 16.65 -23.01
N LEU A 40 -15.12 17.94 -23.22
CA LEU A 40 -16.00 18.84 -23.97
C LEU A 40 -16.04 18.49 -25.46
N GLN A 41 -14.90 18.10 -26.06
CA GLN A 41 -14.84 17.61 -27.43
C GLN A 41 -15.66 16.32 -27.59
N LEU A 42 -15.67 15.45 -26.57
CA LEU A 42 -16.48 14.23 -26.62
C LEU A 42 -17.98 14.53 -26.59
N ILE A 43 -18.40 15.51 -25.78
CA ILE A 43 -19.82 15.93 -25.72
C ILE A 43 -20.26 16.57 -27.03
N SER A 44 -19.43 17.44 -27.61
CA SER A 44 -19.76 18.10 -28.87
C SER A 44 -19.85 17.09 -30.02
N LEU A 45 -18.96 16.10 -30.04
CA LEU A 45 -18.99 14.98 -30.97
C LEU A 45 -20.28 14.15 -30.82
N ALA A 46 -20.64 13.76 -29.59
CA ALA A 46 -21.87 13.00 -29.35
C ALA A 46 -23.13 13.77 -29.78
N ARG A 47 -23.18 15.08 -29.50
CA ARG A 47 -24.29 15.94 -29.91
C ARG A 47 -24.41 16.04 -31.42
N ARG A 48 -23.28 16.13 -32.13
CA ARG A 48 -23.27 16.20 -33.60
C ARG A 48 -23.75 14.90 -34.23
N LEU A 49 -23.32 13.75 -33.70
CA LEU A 49 -23.74 12.44 -34.21
C LEU A 49 -25.23 12.17 -33.93
N SER A 50 -25.73 12.56 -32.75
CA SER A 50 -27.16 12.48 -32.44
C SER A 50 -28.03 13.32 -33.38
N GLY A 51 -27.57 14.51 -33.78
CA GLY A 51 -28.28 15.35 -34.76
C GLY A 51 -28.27 14.81 -36.18
N ILE A 52 -27.24 14.02 -36.55
CA ILE A 52 -27.17 13.34 -37.85
C ILE A 52 -28.14 12.14 -37.88
N GLU A 53 -28.19 11.35 -36.80
CA GLU A 53 -29.12 10.22 -36.67
C GLU A 53 -30.60 10.66 -36.73
N GLU A 54 -30.96 11.78 -36.11
CA GLU A 54 -32.32 12.33 -36.18
C GLU A 54 -32.70 12.80 -37.59
N GLY A 55 -31.75 13.35 -38.36
CA GLY A 55 -31.95 13.76 -39.75
C GLY A 55 -32.14 12.57 -40.71
N GLN A 56 -31.39 11.47 -40.52
CA GLN A 56 -31.51 10.26 -41.36
C GLN A 56 -32.78 9.45 -41.08
N LYS A 57 -33.31 9.49 -39.85
CA LYS A 57 -34.51 8.75 -39.47
C LYS A 57 -35.79 9.27 -40.15
N LEU A 58 -35.79 10.52 -40.61
CA LEU A 58 -36.91 11.12 -41.35
C LEU A 58 -36.94 10.71 -42.84
N GLU A 59 -35.87 10.12 -43.40
CA GLU A 59 -35.83 9.68 -44.80
C GLU A 59 -36.04 8.16 -44.97
N THR A 60 -35.90 7.35 -43.91
CA THR A 60 -36.06 5.88 -43.96
C THR A 60 -37.36 5.44 -43.27
N GLY A 61 -38.48 6.04 -43.67
CA GLY A 61 -39.81 5.60 -43.28
C GLY A 61 -40.47 4.88 -44.46
N ASN A 62 -40.09 3.62 -44.69
CA ASN A 62 -40.88 2.55 -45.33
C ASN A 62 -39.95 1.40 -45.74
N GLU A 63 -39.93 0.33 -44.94
CA GLU A 63 -40.03 -1.06 -45.38
C GLU A 63 -39.86 -1.96 -44.15
N GLU A 64 -41.00 -2.42 -43.63
CA GLU A 64 -41.07 -3.56 -42.72
C GLU A 64 -40.79 -4.83 -43.53
N VAL A 65 -39.72 -5.55 -43.23
CA VAL A 65 -39.66 -7.00 -43.50
C VAL A 65 -38.98 -7.70 -42.32
N GLU A 66 -39.79 -8.50 -41.65
CA GLU A 66 -39.46 -9.47 -40.61
C GLU A 66 -38.89 -10.74 -41.26
N VAL A 67 -37.61 -11.07 -41.06
CA VAL A 67 -37.07 -12.44 -41.20
C VAL A 67 -35.93 -12.70 -40.21
N ASP A 68 -36.04 -13.84 -39.55
CA ASP A 68 -35.23 -14.46 -38.51
C ASP A 68 -33.81 -14.90 -38.98
N GLN A 69 -32.73 -14.32 -38.42
CA GLN A 69 -31.41 -14.94 -38.18
C GLN A 69 -30.43 -13.99 -37.46
N PRO A 70 -29.52 -14.50 -36.59
CA PRO A 70 -28.64 -13.69 -35.75
C PRO A 70 -27.40 -13.23 -36.53
N GLN A 71 -26.93 -12.01 -36.23
CA GLN A 71 -25.76 -11.30 -36.80
C GLN A 71 -26.06 -10.28 -37.91
N ALA A 72 -27.11 -9.47 -37.73
CA ALA A 72 -27.13 -8.14 -38.33
C ALA A 72 -26.20 -7.22 -37.52
N LYS A 73 -25.08 -6.83 -38.11
CA LYS A 73 -24.17 -5.79 -37.60
C LYS A 73 -24.89 -4.45 -37.66
N THR A 74 -25.75 -4.20 -36.68
CA THR A 74 -26.41 -2.91 -36.47
C THR A 74 -25.33 -1.83 -36.44
N ALA A 75 -25.50 -0.81 -37.28
CA ALA A 75 -24.63 0.35 -37.25
C ALA A 75 -24.55 0.86 -35.81
N PRO A 76 -23.35 1.14 -35.28
CA PRO A 76 -23.19 1.54 -33.90
C PRO A 76 -23.90 2.87 -33.67
N THR A 77 -24.95 2.88 -32.84
CA THR A 77 -25.57 4.12 -32.38
C THR A 77 -24.57 4.85 -31.49
N TYR A 78 -24.10 6.00 -31.95
CA TYR A 78 -23.04 6.74 -31.30
C TYR A 78 -23.59 7.64 -30.19
N THR A 79 -24.09 7.02 -29.12
CA THR A 79 -24.55 7.74 -27.93
C THR A 79 -23.36 8.16 -27.05
N LEU A 80 -23.51 9.25 -26.29
CA LEU A 80 -22.48 9.71 -25.34
C LEU A 80 -22.06 8.60 -24.36
N ASN A 81 -23.02 7.80 -23.89
CA ASN A 81 -22.75 6.66 -23.02
C ASN A 81 -21.93 5.56 -23.73
N SER A 82 -22.13 5.35 -25.03
CA SER A 82 -21.32 4.42 -25.83
C SER A 82 -19.89 4.93 -25.99
N LEU A 83 -19.71 6.24 -26.21
CA LEU A 83 -18.40 6.88 -26.37
C LEU A 83 -17.59 6.93 -25.05
N LEU A 84 -18.26 7.09 -23.91
CA LEU A 84 -17.65 7.10 -22.57
C LEU A 84 -17.33 5.69 -22.04
N ARG A 85 -17.87 4.63 -22.64
CA ARG A 85 -17.58 3.26 -22.17
C ARG A 85 -16.11 2.92 -22.39
N GLY A 86 -15.43 2.61 -21.29
CA GLY A 86 -14.02 2.21 -21.30
C GLY A 86 -13.03 3.37 -21.41
N THR A 87 -13.48 4.63 -21.44
CA THR A 87 -12.56 5.77 -21.39
C THR A 87 -11.93 5.88 -20.02
N LYS A 88 -10.60 6.09 -19.98
CA LYS A 88 -9.84 6.33 -18.75
C LYS A 88 -9.38 7.78 -18.72
N VAL A 89 -9.10 8.31 -17.54
CA VAL A 89 -8.45 9.63 -17.41
C VAL A 89 -7.03 9.52 -17.97
N TYR A 90 -6.67 10.43 -18.88
CA TYR A 90 -5.33 10.46 -19.47
C TYR A 90 -4.31 10.94 -18.43
N GLY A 91 -3.36 10.07 -18.09
CA GLY A 91 -2.14 10.42 -17.37
C GLY A 91 -1.01 10.62 -18.39
N PRO A 92 -0.23 11.72 -18.32
CA PRO A 92 0.92 11.90 -19.19
C PRO A 92 1.86 10.68 -19.11
N PRO A 93 2.49 10.28 -20.23
CA PRO A 93 3.47 9.21 -20.20
C PRO A 93 4.53 9.54 -19.14
N GLN A 94 4.82 8.58 -18.27
CA GLN A 94 5.81 8.79 -17.23
C GLN A 94 7.12 9.22 -17.90
N PRO A 95 7.77 10.31 -17.44
CA PRO A 95 9.06 10.70 -17.97
C PRO A 95 10.01 9.50 -17.86
N SER A 96 10.84 9.29 -18.88
CA SER A 96 11.84 8.23 -18.86
C SER A 96 12.67 8.36 -17.59
N LYS A 97 12.78 7.25 -16.85
CA LYS A 97 13.54 7.24 -15.59
C LYS A 97 14.95 7.79 -15.87
N PRO A 98 15.45 8.74 -15.07
CA PRO A 98 16.79 9.26 -15.27
C PRO A 98 17.79 8.11 -15.20
N GLU A 99 18.80 8.16 -16.06
CA GLU A 99 19.90 7.19 -16.01
C GLU A 99 20.59 7.30 -14.64
N PRO A 100 20.91 6.18 -13.99
CA PRO A 100 21.55 6.20 -12.68
C PRO A 100 22.92 6.90 -12.79
N SER A 101 23.23 7.77 -11.82
CA SER A 101 24.53 8.46 -11.81
C SER A 101 25.70 7.46 -11.69
N PRO A 102 26.86 7.75 -12.30
CA PRO A 102 28.02 6.86 -12.23
C PRO A 102 28.54 6.68 -10.80
N GLU A 103 28.39 7.70 -9.95
CA GLU A 103 28.71 7.62 -8.52
C GLU A 103 27.82 6.61 -7.79
N PHE A 104 26.52 6.58 -8.11
CA PHE A 104 25.59 5.60 -7.52
C PHE A 104 25.94 4.17 -7.92
N LEU A 105 26.36 3.95 -9.17
CA LEU A 105 26.81 2.64 -9.63
C LEU A 105 28.11 2.22 -8.93
N ALA A 106 29.06 3.14 -8.77
CA ALA A 106 30.29 2.89 -8.05
C ALA A 106 30.03 2.53 -6.57
N LEU A 107 29.14 3.27 -5.90
CA LEU A 107 28.75 2.98 -4.51
C LEU A 107 28.05 1.62 -4.40
N LYS A 108 27.12 1.32 -5.31
CA LYS A 108 26.43 0.03 -5.34
C LYS A 108 27.41 -1.13 -5.53
N ALA A 109 28.33 -1.01 -6.48
CA ALA A 109 29.36 -2.03 -6.73
C ALA A 109 30.24 -2.24 -5.49
N ARG A 110 30.63 -1.15 -4.82
CA ARG A 110 31.39 -1.22 -3.56
C ARG A 110 30.62 -1.93 -2.45
N LEU A 111 29.34 -1.62 -2.26
CA LEU A 111 28.50 -2.28 -1.25
C LEU A 111 28.31 -3.77 -1.56
N GLN A 112 28.13 -4.12 -2.84
CA GLN A 112 28.02 -5.52 -3.26
C GLN A 112 29.32 -6.28 -2.99
N ALA A 113 30.48 -5.72 -3.34
CA ALA A 113 31.78 -6.33 -3.05
C ALA A 113 31.98 -6.57 -1.54
N ALA A 114 31.64 -5.60 -0.68
CA ALA A 114 31.71 -5.78 0.76
C ALA A 114 30.82 -6.92 1.27
N THR A 115 29.58 -7.02 0.75
CA THR A 115 28.68 -8.12 1.13
C THR A 115 29.18 -9.50 0.66
N GLU A 116 29.81 -9.57 -0.51
CA GLU A 116 30.40 -10.80 -1.03
C GLU A 116 31.62 -11.23 -0.22
N GLU A 117 32.47 -10.28 0.18
CA GLU A 117 33.59 -10.54 1.08
C GLU A 117 33.14 -11.10 2.43
N ASP A 118 32.10 -10.53 3.04
CA ASP A 118 31.55 -11.02 4.30
C ASP A 118 30.94 -12.42 4.16
N ALA A 119 30.22 -12.66 3.06
CA ALA A 119 29.70 -13.98 2.74
C ALA A 119 30.83 -15.01 2.57
N TYR A 120 31.91 -14.63 1.90
CA TYR A 120 33.08 -15.48 1.73
C TYR A 120 33.81 -15.73 3.06
N ARG A 121 34.01 -14.69 3.88
CA ARG A 121 34.58 -14.80 5.22
C ARG A 121 33.78 -15.76 6.09
N ARG A 122 32.44 -15.73 6.01
CA ARG A 122 31.57 -16.67 6.72
C ARG A 122 31.73 -18.12 6.28
N LEU A 123 31.99 -18.36 4.98
CA LEU A 123 32.28 -19.71 4.47
C LEU A 123 33.64 -20.21 4.94
N LEU A 124 34.63 -19.31 5.01
CA LEU A 124 35.97 -19.64 5.50
C LEU A 124 36.04 -19.80 7.02
N SER A 125 35.25 -19.03 7.78
CA SER A 125 35.27 -19.03 9.25
C SER A 125 34.29 -20.03 9.87
N SER A 126 33.52 -20.79 9.07
CA SER A 126 32.60 -21.79 9.59
C SER A 126 33.36 -22.98 10.17
N PRO A 127 33.27 -23.26 11.49
CA PRO A 127 33.57 -24.58 12.01
C PRO A 127 32.56 -25.56 11.42
N ARG A 128 33.01 -26.78 11.14
CA ARG A 128 32.26 -27.90 10.55
C ARG A 128 30.82 -28.00 11.10
N PRO A 129 29.80 -28.26 10.25
CA PRO A 129 28.40 -28.21 10.66
C PRO A 129 28.06 -29.34 11.64
N SER A 130 27.88 -29.03 12.91
CA SER A 130 27.08 -29.88 13.78
C SER A 130 25.60 -29.63 13.47
N SER A 131 25.08 -30.47 12.59
CA SER A 131 23.70 -30.98 12.60
C SER A 131 22.53 -30.00 12.81
N HIS A 132 21.82 -29.73 11.70
CA HIS A 132 20.35 -29.57 11.58
C HIS A 132 19.72 -28.21 11.93
N GLY A 133 19.55 -27.38 10.89
CA GLY A 133 18.50 -26.35 10.83
C GLY A 133 18.64 -25.50 9.55
N PRO A 134 17.57 -25.23 8.78
CA PRO A 134 17.66 -24.37 7.60
C PRO A 134 18.06 -22.94 8.02
N SER A 135 19.08 -22.41 7.37
CA SER A 135 19.59 -21.05 7.61
C SER A 135 18.48 -20.02 7.48
N ALA A 136 18.20 -19.31 8.57
CA ALA A 136 17.20 -18.25 8.61
C ALA A 136 17.65 -17.03 7.78
N ILE A 137 17.42 -17.11 6.47
CA ILE A 137 17.63 -16.02 5.49
C ILE A 137 16.75 -14.79 5.83
N PHE A 138 15.75 -14.95 6.72
CA PHE A 138 14.81 -13.90 7.12
C PHE A 138 15.06 -13.29 8.52
N SER A 139 16.16 -13.63 9.20
CA SER A 139 16.52 -12.99 10.47
C SER A 139 17.35 -11.72 10.23
N THR A 140 16.71 -10.65 9.75
CA THR A 140 17.33 -9.31 9.62
C THR A 140 17.86 -8.73 10.94
N SER A 141 17.53 -9.33 12.08
CA SER A 141 18.06 -8.98 13.40
C SER A 141 19.52 -9.39 13.62
N SER A 142 20.07 -10.38 12.90
CA SER A 142 21.47 -10.81 13.07
C SER A 142 22.48 -9.91 12.36
N ALA A 143 22.06 -9.18 11.31
CA ALA A 143 22.92 -8.23 10.61
C ALA A 143 23.27 -7.00 11.46
N ILE A 144 22.34 -6.53 12.30
CA ILE A 144 22.60 -5.43 13.25
C ILE A 144 23.43 -5.93 14.44
N ALA A 145 23.25 -7.18 14.87
CA ALA A 145 24.04 -7.79 15.93
C ALA A 145 25.52 -8.01 15.52
N ALA A 146 25.79 -8.28 14.25
CA ALA A 146 27.15 -8.45 13.73
C ALA A 146 27.96 -7.14 13.65
N LEU A 147 27.29 -5.99 13.52
CA LEU A 147 27.94 -4.66 13.49
C LEU A 147 28.42 -4.15 14.86
N HIS A 148 28.04 -4.82 15.96
CA HIS A 148 28.36 -4.38 17.33
C HIS A 148 29.39 -5.25 18.04
N ARG A 149 30.13 -6.11 17.32
CA ARG A 149 31.21 -6.92 17.89
C ARG A 149 32.53 -6.14 17.79
N PRO A 150 33.09 -5.60 18.89
CA PRO A 150 34.45 -5.07 18.86
C PRO A 150 35.44 -6.22 18.66
N ASP A 151 36.37 -6.03 17.72
CA ASP A 151 37.58 -6.83 17.58
C ASP A 151 38.46 -6.60 18.80
N ASP A 152 38.44 -7.52 19.76
CA ASP A 152 39.52 -7.66 20.73
C ASP A 152 40.09 -9.08 20.61
N ALA A 153 41.35 -9.10 20.19
CA ALA A 153 42.21 -10.26 20.07
C ALA A 153 42.71 -10.72 21.44
N ASP A 154 42.97 -12.03 21.53
CA ASP A 154 43.67 -12.75 22.60
C ASP A 154 43.05 -12.75 24.00
N GLY A 155 42.81 -13.96 24.52
CA GLY A 155 42.63 -14.16 25.96
C GLY A 155 41.61 -15.22 26.31
N ASP A 156 42.12 -16.34 26.79
CA ASP A 156 41.42 -17.44 27.44
C ASP A 156 40.52 -16.98 28.61
N ALA A 157 39.47 -17.76 28.88
CA ALA A 157 38.60 -17.73 30.08
C ALA A 157 37.73 -16.48 30.33
N ASP A 158 36.44 -16.55 30.00
CA ASP A 158 35.35 -16.72 30.97
C ASP A 158 33.99 -16.57 30.27
N ASP A 159 33.20 -17.64 30.35
CA ASP A 159 31.86 -17.80 29.82
C ASP A 159 30.85 -17.05 30.71
N SER A 160 30.92 -15.72 30.73
CA SER A 160 30.05 -14.90 31.61
C SER A 160 29.60 -13.55 31.03
N THR A 161 29.96 -13.22 29.80
CA THR A 161 29.23 -12.18 29.04
C THR A 161 28.02 -12.79 28.35
N ASP A 162 27.17 -13.44 29.15
CA ASP A 162 25.83 -13.81 28.74
C ASP A 162 25.12 -12.49 28.39
N PRO A 163 24.83 -12.20 27.11
CA PRO A 163 24.23 -10.96 26.69
C PRO A 163 22.77 -11.06 27.12
N LEU A 164 22.50 -10.80 28.40
CA LEU A 164 21.15 -10.61 28.91
C LEU A 164 20.46 -9.68 27.94
N THR A 165 19.50 -10.28 27.26
CA THR A 165 19.17 -10.01 25.88
C THR A 165 18.84 -8.52 25.74
N PRO A 166 19.47 -7.75 24.84
CA PRO A 166 19.00 -6.38 24.58
C PRO A 166 17.50 -6.37 24.26
N SER A 167 16.98 -7.49 23.70
CA SER A 167 15.55 -7.75 23.54
C SER A 167 14.75 -7.88 24.84
N LEU A 168 15.33 -8.44 25.91
CA LEU A 168 14.68 -8.59 27.22
C LEU A 168 14.59 -7.22 27.91
N VAL A 169 15.68 -6.45 27.87
CA VAL A 169 15.70 -5.08 28.39
C VAL A 169 14.74 -4.18 27.59
N LEU A 170 14.71 -4.29 26.26
CA LEU A 170 13.76 -3.54 25.42
C LEU A 170 12.31 -3.91 25.75
N ASN A 171 11.99 -5.21 25.91
CA ASN A 171 10.63 -5.65 26.25
C ASN A 171 10.15 -5.07 27.58
N ILE A 172 10.99 -5.13 28.62
CA ILE A 172 10.71 -4.53 29.92
C ILE A 172 10.57 -3.00 29.79
N PHE A 173 11.48 -2.34 29.07
CA PHE A 173 11.47 -0.89 28.88
C PHE A 173 10.23 -0.41 28.11
N LEU A 174 9.81 -1.13 27.07
CA LEU A 174 8.62 -0.79 26.27
C LEU A 174 7.33 -0.97 27.07
N SER A 175 7.24 -2.01 27.91
CA SER A 175 6.08 -2.21 28.80
C SER A 175 5.95 -1.08 29.82
N VAL A 176 7.06 -0.64 30.42
CA VAL A 176 7.10 0.47 31.38
C VAL A 176 6.74 1.79 30.69
N LEU A 177 7.27 2.05 29.48
CA LEU A 177 6.94 3.24 28.71
C LEU A 177 5.48 3.28 28.28
N LEU A 178 4.92 2.18 27.76
CA LEU A 178 3.51 2.14 27.35
C LEU A 178 2.56 2.23 28.54
N CYS A 179 2.86 1.56 29.65
CA CYS A 179 2.07 1.66 30.88
C CYS A 179 2.11 3.08 31.47
N GLY A 180 3.31 3.68 31.53
CA GLY A 180 3.49 5.06 32.00
C GLY A 180 2.79 6.08 31.11
N PHE A 181 2.97 5.96 29.78
CA PHE A 181 2.36 6.86 28.81
C PHE A 181 0.84 6.69 28.76
N SER A 182 0.32 5.46 28.85
CA SER A 182 -1.12 5.20 28.91
C SER A 182 -1.75 5.83 30.15
N THR A 183 -1.11 5.68 31.31
CA THR A 183 -1.61 6.26 32.58
C THR A 183 -1.58 7.79 32.52
N TYR A 184 -0.46 8.36 32.06
CA TYR A 184 -0.28 9.80 31.88
C TYR A 184 -1.27 10.40 30.86
N TRP A 185 -1.43 9.74 29.71
CA TRP A 185 -2.36 10.17 28.66
C TRP A 185 -3.82 10.08 29.13
N ALA A 186 -4.19 9.03 29.86
CA ALA A 186 -5.52 8.91 30.46
C ALA A 186 -5.80 10.02 31.49
N LEU A 187 -4.82 10.37 32.33
CA LEU A 187 -4.93 11.45 33.31
C LEU A 187 -5.07 12.84 32.68
N ILE A 188 -4.44 13.07 31.53
CA ILE A 188 -4.47 14.36 30.84
C ILE A 188 -5.69 14.51 29.94
N HIS A 189 -6.04 13.46 29.21
CA HIS A 189 -7.07 13.53 28.17
C HIS A 189 -8.48 13.26 28.69
N PHE A 190 -8.62 12.60 29.86
CA PHE A 190 -9.88 12.49 30.58
C PHE A 190 -9.92 13.48 31.75
N GLN A 191 -10.19 14.76 31.46
CA GLN A 191 -10.84 15.62 32.45
C GLN A 191 -12.25 15.07 32.68
N THR A 192 -12.52 14.56 33.88
CA THR A 192 -13.81 13.94 34.21
C THR A 192 -14.94 14.97 34.09
N PRO A 193 -15.95 14.76 33.22
CA PRO A 193 -17.18 15.53 33.28
C PRO A 193 -17.93 15.14 34.56
N THR A 194 -18.42 16.16 35.24
CA THR A 194 -19.09 16.21 36.55
C THR A 194 -20.41 15.44 36.66
N LEU A 195 -20.70 14.48 35.78
CA LEU A 195 -22.03 13.88 35.62
C LEU A 195 -22.18 12.44 36.16
N LEU A 196 -21.12 11.83 36.71
CA LEU A 196 -21.21 10.57 37.45
C LEU A 196 -20.97 10.74 38.96
N ARG A 197 -21.34 11.90 39.52
CA ARG A 197 -21.51 12.09 40.97
C ARG A 197 -22.87 11.54 41.40
N PHE A 198 -23.02 10.22 41.45
CA PHE A 198 -24.14 9.60 42.17
C PHE A 198 -23.68 9.17 43.57
N SER A 199 -24.06 10.01 44.53
CA SER A 199 -24.26 9.70 45.95
C SER A 199 -23.03 9.30 46.80
N SER A 200 -22.35 10.30 47.38
CA SER A 200 -22.29 10.46 48.85
C SER A 200 -21.51 11.72 49.25
N ALA A 201 -22.12 12.47 50.17
CA ALA A 201 -21.60 13.47 51.10
C ALA A 201 -20.25 14.16 50.80
N LYS A 202 -20.35 15.47 50.49
CA LYS A 202 -19.52 16.58 50.99
C LYS A 202 -18.17 16.19 51.61
N THR A 203 -17.09 16.26 50.85
CA THR A 203 -15.76 16.76 51.28
C THR A 203 -14.90 17.07 50.05
N VAL A 204 -14.28 18.24 50.04
CA VAL A 204 -13.35 18.73 49.00
C VAL A 204 -11.99 18.09 49.21
N VAL A 205 -11.65 17.04 48.45
CA VAL A 205 -10.26 16.57 48.19
C VAL A 205 -10.23 15.92 46.80
N PRO A 206 -9.25 16.21 45.93
CA PRO A 206 -9.11 15.56 44.63
C PRO A 206 -8.39 14.21 44.82
N THR A 207 -9.12 13.17 45.19
CA THR A 207 -8.59 11.80 45.15
C THR A 207 -9.04 11.15 43.86
N ALA A 208 -8.09 10.88 42.96
CA ALA A 208 -8.29 10.04 41.78
C ALA A 208 -8.96 8.73 42.24
N GLU A 209 -10.12 8.41 41.66
CA GLU A 209 -10.87 7.21 42.04
C GLU A 209 -10.03 5.97 41.73
N PRO A 210 -9.64 5.17 42.74
CA PRO A 210 -8.73 4.04 42.56
C PRO A 210 -9.30 2.96 41.62
N ALA A 211 -10.61 2.98 41.37
CA ALA A 211 -11.28 2.09 40.44
C ALA A 211 -10.74 2.19 39.00
N PHE A 212 -10.42 3.38 38.50
CA PHE A 212 -9.88 3.54 37.15
C PHE A 212 -8.44 3.03 37.04
N VAL A 213 -7.65 3.20 38.10
CA VAL A 213 -6.29 2.64 38.19
C VAL A 213 -6.36 1.12 38.20
N LEU A 214 -7.30 0.53 38.95
CA LEU A 214 -7.51 -0.92 38.98
C LEU A 214 -7.95 -1.48 37.63
N ILE A 215 -8.84 -0.78 36.90
CA ILE A 215 -9.26 -1.17 35.55
C ILE A 215 -8.07 -1.08 34.58
N ALA A 216 -7.27 -0.02 34.63
CA ALA A 216 -6.08 0.11 33.78
C ALA A 216 -5.04 -0.97 34.06
N ILE A 217 -4.77 -1.29 35.33
CA ILE A 217 -3.88 -2.39 35.73
C ILE A 217 -4.44 -3.74 35.24
N PHE A 218 -5.75 -3.96 35.33
CA PHE A 218 -6.39 -5.19 34.86
C PHE A 218 -6.31 -5.36 33.34
N VAL A 219 -6.53 -4.28 32.58
CA VAL A 219 -6.36 -4.28 31.12
C VAL A 219 -4.91 -4.54 30.74
N GLY A 220 -3.95 -3.89 31.43
CA GLY A 220 -2.51 -4.14 31.24
C GLY A 220 -2.12 -5.60 31.53
N LEU A 221 -2.66 -6.18 32.61
CA LEU A 221 -2.48 -7.59 32.96
C LEU A 221 -3.02 -8.51 31.86
N LEU A 222 -4.21 -8.25 31.33
CA LEU A 222 -4.80 -9.04 30.25
C LEU A 222 -3.97 -9.00 28.97
N VAL A 223 -3.45 -7.82 28.60
CA VAL A 223 -2.57 -7.67 27.44
C VAL A 223 -1.27 -8.45 27.65
N GLY A 224 -0.65 -8.36 28.82
CA GLY A 224 0.56 -9.12 29.14
C GLY A 224 0.34 -10.65 29.10
N VAL A 225 -0.80 -11.13 29.59
CA VAL A 225 -1.17 -12.56 29.48
C VAL A 225 -1.36 -12.96 28.02
N ALA A 226 -2.01 -12.13 27.21
CA ALA A 226 -2.22 -12.41 25.79
C ALA A 226 -0.89 -12.52 25.03
N GLU A 227 0.06 -11.62 25.27
CA GLU A 227 1.39 -11.67 24.64
C GLU A 227 2.18 -12.91 25.04
N ALA A 228 2.16 -13.29 26.32
CA ALA A 228 2.84 -14.50 26.81
C ALA A 228 2.27 -15.78 26.15
N VAL A 229 0.95 -15.84 25.95
CA VAL A 229 0.29 -16.96 25.27
C VAL A 229 0.68 -17.01 23.79
N VAL A 230 0.74 -15.87 23.09
CA VAL A 230 1.19 -15.80 21.69
C VAL A 230 2.64 -16.29 21.57
N TYR A 231 3.51 -15.89 22.49
CA TYR A 231 4.90 -16.36 22.51
C TYR A 231 5.02 -17.86 22.80
N ALA A 232 4.28 -18.37 23.79
CA ALA A 232 4.26 -19.80 24.11
C ALA A 232 3.70 -20.64 22.96
N ALA A 233 2.66 -20.16 22.27
CA ALA A 233 2.12 -20.80 21.08
C ALA A 233 3.12 -20.81 19.92
N TYR A 234 3.85 -19.71 19.73
CA TYR A 234 4.94 -19.63 18.77
C TYR A 234 6.04 -20.67 19.08
N LEU A 235 6.54 -20.73 20.32
CA LEU A 235 7.53 -21.72 20.75
C LEU A 235 7.04 -23.16 20.54
N ARG A 236 5.78 -23.44 20.87
CA ARG A 236 5.17 -24.77 20.65
C ARG A 236 5.11 -25.12 19.15
N LYS A 237 4.83 -24.15 18.29
CA LYS A 237 4.78 -24.34 16.84
C LYS A 237 6.18 -24.56 16.27
N VAL A 238 7.18 -23.85 16.78
CA VAL A 238 8.60 -24.06 16.43
C VAL A 238 9.07 -25.44 16.89
N ALA A 239 8.72 -25.88 18.09
CA ALA A 239 9.07 -27.21 18.59
C ALA A 239 8.45 -28.33 17.75
N LYS A 240 7.17 -28.19 17.35
CA LYS A 240 6.51 -29.14 16.43
C LYS A 240 7.10 -29.14 15.02
N ALA A 241 7.66 -28.03 14.56
CA ALA A 241 8.30 -27.96 13.25
C ALA A 241 9.75 -28.49 13.28
N ARG A 242 10.33 -28.67 14.48
CA ARG A 242 11.67 -29.25 14.68
C ARG A 242 11.63 -30.77 14.94
N ALA A 243 10.49 -31.31 15.33
CA ALA A 243 10.24 -32.75 15.51
C ALA A 243 9.70 -33.37 14.22
#